data_AF-A0A370DN82-F1
#
_entry.id   AF-A0A370DN82-F1
#
_cell.length_a   1.000
_cell.length_b   1.000
_cell.length_c   1.000
_cell.angle_alpha   90.00
_cell.angle_beta   90.00
_cell.angle_gamma   90.00
#
_symmetry.space_group_name_H-M   'P 1'
#
loop_
_entity.id
_entity.type
_entity.pdbx_description
1 polymer ?
#
loop_
_entity_poly.entity_id
_entity_poly.type
_entity_poly.pdbx_seq_one_letter_code
_entity_poly.pdbx_strand_id
1 'polypeptide(L)'
;MDNGMDPPESKTDLVKRLRVKAGVMEMGEKIPWGSDTALMREAAHALENMIPGIDRLEDRLQDGCELIRQESRWYLYDRNGEYVTSGDTLRDAIISVIFIDC
;
A
#
# COMPACT_ATOMS: atom_id res chain seq x y z
N MET A 1 12.80 -30.10 17.87
CA MET A 1 13.12 -29.70 16.49
C MET A 1 12.34 -28.42 16.27
N ASP A 2 13.06 -27.31 16.35
CA ASP A 2 12.54 -25.96 16.26
C ASP A 2 12.13 -25.72 14.80
N ASN A 3 10.83 -25.74 14.52
CA ASN A 3 10.33 -25.35 13.20
C ASN A 3 10.35 -23.82 13.17
N GLY A 4 11.51 -23.27 12.82
CA GLY A 4 11.70 -21.86 12.51
C GLY A 4 10.78 -21.48 11.37
N MET A 5 9.56 -21.09 11.72
CA MET A 5 8.64 -20.38 10.85
C MET A 5 9.30 -19.02 10.62
N ASP A 6 9.96 -18.87 9.47
CA ASP A 6 10.48 -17.58 9.03
C ASP A 6 9.38 -16.51 9.21
N PRO A 7 9.69 -15.34 9.79
CA PRO A 7 8.71 -14.28 9.96
C PRO A 7 8.16 -13.92 8.58
N PRO A 8 6.86 -13.57 8.47
CA PRO A 8 6.26 -13.24 7.18
C PRO A 8 7.14 -12.20 6.48
N GLU A 9 7.67 -12.54 5.30
CA GLU A 9 8.55 -11.67 4.51
C GLU A 9 7.98 -10.24 4.54
N SER A 10 8.71 -9.31 5.20
CA SER A 10 8.17 -7.95 5.35
C SER A 10 7.92 -7.37 3.95
N LYS A 11 6.82 -6.64 3.77
CA LYS A 11 6.43 -6.05 2.47
C LYS A 11 7.58 -5.27 1.80
N THR A 12 8.48 -4.72 2.61
CA THR A 12 9.71 -4.02 2.20
C THR A 12 10.72 -4.93 1.49
N ASP A 13 10.78 -6.21 1.83
CA ASP A 13 11.66 -7.21 1.22
C ASP A 13 11.23 -7.54 -0.21
N LEU A 14 9.92 -7.67 -0.43
CA LEU A 14 9.35 -7.89 -1.77
C LEU A 14 9.67 -6.74 -2.72
N VAL A 15 9.52 -5.49 -2.25
CA VAL A 15 9.86 -4.28 -3.02
C VAL A 15 11.36 -4.23 -3.36
N LYS A 16 12.23 -4.53 -2.38
CA LYS A 16 13.69 -4.59 -2.61
C LYS A 16 14.05 -5.64 -3.66
N ARG A 17 13.46 -6.83 -3.58
CA ARG A 17 13.69 -7.92 -4.54
C ARG A 17 13.21 -7.58 -5.95
N LEU A 18 12.07 -6.91 -6.09
CA LEU A 18 11.57 -6.44 -7.38
C LEU A 18 12.51 -5.40 -8.02
N ARG A 19 13.03 -4.46 -7.23
CA ARG A 19 14.01 -3.47 -7.72
C ARG A 19 15.33 -4.11 -8.15
N VAL A 20 15.88 -5.03 -7.36
CA VAL A 20 17.11 -5.76 -7.72
C VAL A 20 16.91 -6.57 -8.98
N LYS A 21 15.77 -7.26 -9.12
CA LYS A 21 15.46 -8.06 -10.31
C LYS A 21 15.32 -7.19 -11.57
N ALA A 22 14.66 -6.03 -11.45
CA ALA A 22 14.58 -5.05 -12.54
C ALA A 22 15.97 -4.50 -12.93
N GLY A 23 16.86 -4.25 -11.97
CA GLY A 23 18.24 -3.79 -12.25
C GLY A 23 19.11 -4.86 -12.92
N VAL A 24 18.97 -6.13 -12.54
CA VAL A 24 19.66 -7.27 -13.18
C VAL A 24 19.18 -7.47 -14.62
N MET A 25 17.91 -7.17 -14.91
CA MET A 25 17.32 -7.25 -16.26
C MET A 25 17.79 -6.12 -17.20
N GLU A 26 18.18 -4.95 -16.67
CA GLU A 26 18.76 -3.85 -17.45
C GLU A 26 20.19 -4.13 -17.94
N MET A 27 20.98 -4.95 -17.22
CA MET A 27 22.37 -5.24 -17.57
C MET A 27 22.56 -6.33 -18.64
N GLY A 28 21.48 -7.01 -19.07
CA GLY A 28 21.51 -8.05 -20.10
C GLY A 28 21.10 -7.55 -21.47
N GLU A 29 21.98 -6.85 -22.19
CA GLU A 29 21.77 -6.52 -23.61
C GLU A 29 21.54 -7.80 -24.44
N LYS A 30 20.30 -8.00 -24.96
CA LYS A 30 19.97 -8.57 -26.31
C LYS A 30 18.55 -9.14 -26.50
N ILE A 31 17.56 -8.82 -25.67
CA ILE A 31 16.17 -9.23 -25.92
C ILE A 31 15.24 -8.04 -25.58
N PRO A 32 14.12 -7.78 -26.27
CA PRO A 32 13.28 -6.60 -26.02
C PRO A 32 12.43 -6.79 -24.75
N TRP A 33 13.02 -6.60 -23.55
CA TRP A 33 12.35 -6.66 -22.24
C TRP A 33 12.01 -5.28 -21.65
N GLY A 34 12.13 -4.20 -22.44
CA GLY A 34 11.95 -2.82 -21.96
C GLY A 34 10.58 -2.53 -21.36
N SER A 35 9.53 -3.22 -21.82
CA SER A 35 8.16 -3.08 -21.31
C SER A 35 7.99 -3.71 -19.93
N ASP A 36 8.53 -4.91 -19.71
CA ASP A 36 8.35 -5.65 -18.45
C ASP A 36 9.15 -5.02 -17.31
N THR A 37 10.31 -4.44 -17.61
CA THR A 37 11.14 -3.75 -16.61
C THR A 37 10.51 -2.42 -16.17
N ALA A 38 9.91 -1.67 -17.11
CA ALA A 38 9.17 -0.45 -16.80
C ALA A 38 7.93 -0.77 -15.94
N LEU A 39 7.17 -1.80 -16.29
CA LEU A 39 6.01 -2.25 -15.52
C LEU A 39 6.39 -2.69 -14.10
N MET A 40 7.52 -3.39 -13.94
CA MET A 40 8.03 -3.76 -12.61
C MET A 40 8.43 -2.53 -11.78
N ARG A 41 9.02 -1.50 -12.39
CA ARG A 41 9.33 -0.24 -11.69
C ARG A 41 8.07 0.49 -11.28
N GLU A 42 7.10 0.62 -12.18
CA GLU A 42 5.80 1.24 -11.87
C GLU A 42 5.06 0.49 -10.77
N ALA A 43 5.05 -0.85 -10.81
CA ALA A 43 4.45 -1.68 -9.76
C ALA A 43 5.18 -1.51 -8.42
N ALA A 44 6.51 -1.50 -8.41
CA ALA A 44 7.29 -1.26 -7.20
C ALA A 44 7.01 0.13 -6.61
N HIS A 45 6.94 1.15 -7.47
CA HIS A 45 6.66 2.53 -7.06
C HIS A 45 5.23 2.69 -6.52
N ALA A 46 4.26 1.99 -7.12
CA ALA A 46 2.88 1.95 -6.62
C ALA A 46 2.82 1.25 -5.25
N LEU A 47 3.53 0.13 -5.08
CA LEU A 47 3.60 -0.60 -3.80
C LEU A 47 4.27 0.24 -2.71
N GLU A 48 5.33 0.98 -3.02
CA GLU A 48 6.00 1.87 -2.07
C GLU A 48 5.09 3.00 -1.57
N ASN A 49 4.19 3.50 -2.42
CA ASN A 49 3.23 4.52 -2.02
C ASN A 49 2.04 3.93 -1.24
N MET A 50 1.67 2.67 -1.50
CA MET A 50 0.54 2.03 -0.84
C MET A 50 0.87 1.52 0.57
N ILE A 51 2.08 1.00 0.80
CA ILE A 51 2.46 0.40 2.09
C ILE A 51 2.34 1.40 3.27
N PRO A 52 2.95 2.61 3.21
CA PRO A 52 2.83 3.59 4.31
C PRO A 52 1.38 4.02 4.54
N GLY A 53 0.57 4.02 3.50
CA GLY A 53 -0.85 4.28 3.61
C GLY A 53 -1.60 3.24 4.41
N ILE A 54 -1.37 1.97 4.10
CA ILE A 54 -2.00 0.85 4.80
C ILE A 54 -1.59 0.86 6.28
N ASP A 55 -0.31 1.13 6.58
CA ASP A 55 0.17 1.22 7.95
C ASP A 55 -0.51 2.39 8.72
N ARG A 56 -0.67 3.56 8.09
CA ARG A 56 -1.43 4.69 8.69
C ARG A 56 -2.90 4.37 8.93
N LEU A 57 -3.53 3.61 8.03
CA LEU A 57 -4.90 3.18 8.23
C LEU A 57 -5.00 2.22 9.42
N GLU A 58 -4.07 1.29 9.56
CA GLU A 58 -3.99 0.38 10.69
C GLU A 58 -3.84 1.15 12.01
N ASP A 59 -2.91 2.12 12.08
CA ASP A 59 -2.72 2.97 13.24
C ASP A 59 -4.01 3.73 13.61
N ARG A 60 -4.68 4.34 12.63
CA ARG A 60 -5.94 5.07 12.86
C ARG A 60 -7.06 4.17 13.38
N LEU A 61 -7.17 2.95 12.84
CA LEU A 61 -8.16 1.98 13.33
C LEU A 61 -7.83 1.50 14.74
N GLN A 62 -6.56 1.31 15.07
CA GLN A 62 -6.12 1.00 16.43
C GLN A 62 -6.40 2.16 17.42
N ASP A 63 -6.30 3.40 16.94
CA ASP A 63 -6.63 4.61 17.70
C ASP A 63 -8.15 4.82 17.91
N GLY A 64 -8.98 3.95 17.34
CA GLY A 64 -10.44 3.97 17.49
C GLY A 64 -11.18 4.78 16.43
N CYS A 65 -10.57 5.04 15.27
CA CYS A 65 -11.31 5.59 14.14
C CYS A 65 -12.31 4.57 13.59
N GLU A 66 -13.47 5.05 13.13
CA GLU A 66 -14.56 4.21 12.64
C GLU A 66 -14.93 4.52 11.19
N LEU A 67 -15.04 3.48 10.37
CA LEU A 67 -15.56 3.55 9.00
C LEU A 67 -17.04 3.22 8.99
N ILE A 68 -17.86 4.20 8.59
CA ILE A 68 -19.32 4.09 8.57
C ILE A 68 -19.82 4.31 7.14
N ARG A 69 -20.73 3.44 6.68
CA ARG A 69 -21.42 3.61 5.40
C ARG A 69 -22.76 4.30 5.60
N GLN A 70 -22.97 5.45 4.95
CA GLN A 70 -24.22 6.22 4.97
C GLN A 70 -24.59 6.61 3.54
N GLU A 71 -25.85 6.41 3.14
CA GLU A 71 -26.40 6.88 1.85
C GLU A 71 -25.54 6.55 0.61
N SER A 72 -24.88 5.39 0.62
CA SER A 72 -23.96 4.90 -0.43
C SER A 72 -22.55 5.47 -0.42
N ARG A 73 -22.18 6.28 0.58
CA ARG A 73 -20.84 6.83 0.75
C ARG A 73 -20.21 6.31 2.05
N TRP A 74 -18.90 6.18 2.05
CA TRP A 74 -18.11 5.79 3.22
C TRP A 74 -17.55 7.04 3.89
N TYR A 75 -17.59 7.04 5.21
CA TYR A 75 -17.10 8.11 6.07
C TYR A 75 -16.15 7.52 7.10
N LEU A 76 -15.01 8.18 7.33
CA LEU A 76 -14.14 7.92 8.45
C LEU A 76 -14.36 9.00 9.51
N TYR A 77 -14.65 8.56 10.72
CA TYR A 77 -14.68 9.41 11.91
C TYR A 77 -13.51 9.05 12.82
N ASP A 78 -12.98 10.02 13.54
CA ASP A 78 -12.02 9.77 14.60
C ASP A 78 -12.71 9.18 15.84
N ARG A 79 -11.93 8.84 16.86
CA ARG A 79 -12.46 8.29 18.13
C ARG A 79 -13.41 9.22 18.89
N ASN A 80 -13.40 10.52 18.58
CA ASN A 80 -14.26 11.52 19.18
C ASN A 80 -15.57 11.71 18.38
N GLY A 81 -15.70 11.01 17.24
CA GLY A 81 -16.81 11.18 16.31
C GLY A 81 -16.65 12.36 15.35
N GLU A 82 -15.45 12.96 15.28
CA GLU A 82 -15.17 14.04 14.35
C GLU A 82 -14.89 13.50 12.94
N TYR A 83 -15.41 14.17 11.93
CA TYR A 83 -15.22 13.78 10.54
C TYR A 83 -13.75 13.94 10.13
N VAL A 84 -13.17 12.86 9.60
CA VAL A 84 -11.83 12.87 9.00
C VAL A 84 -11.93 12.95 7.49
N THR A 85 -12.67 12.01 6.86
CA THR A 85 -12.79 11.94 5.41
C THR A 85 -13.96 11.10 4.91
N SER A 86 -14.20 11.13 3.60
CA SER A 86 -15.18 10.29 2.93
C SER A 86 -14.72 9.83 1.55
N GLY A 87 -15.34 8.77 1.06
CA GLY A 87 -15.17 8.27 -0.30
C GLY A 87 -16.42 7.56 -0.81
N ASP A 88 -16.65 7.61 -2.12
CA ASP A 88 -17.83 6.98 -2.73
C ASP A 88 -17.77 5.45 -2.63
N THR A 89 -16.55 4.89 -2.61
CA THR A 89 -16.30 3.49 -2.25
C THR A 89 -15.42 3.38 -1.02
N LEU A 90 -15.41 2.20 -0.40
CA LEU A 90 -14.50 1.90 0.72
C LEU A 90 -13.05 2.10 0.29
N ARG A 91 -12.73 1.73 -0.96
CA ARG A 91 -11.40 1.94 -1.54
C ARG A 91 -11.07 3.42 -1.60
N ASP A 92 -11.99 4.26 -2.08
CA ASP A 92 -11.75 5.70 -2.18
C ASP A 92 -11.59 6.32 -0.80
N ALA A 93 -12.40 5.91 0.17
CA ALA A 93 -12.28 6.38 1.55
C ALA A 93 -10.91 5.97 2.13
N ILE A 94 -10.48 4.72 1.95
CA ILE A 94 -9.16 4.26 2.38
C ILE A 94 -8.05 5.07 1.69
N ILE A 95 -8.12 5.25 0.37
CA ILE A 95 -7.14 6.06 -0.39
C ILE A 95 -7.11 7.48 0.17
N SER A 96 -8.26 8.11 0.42
CA SER A 96 -8.30 9.42 1.04
C SER A 96 -7.61 9.40 2.41
N VAL A 97 -7.86 8.42 3.27
CA VAL A 97 -7.16 8.27 4.58
C VAL A 97 -5.64 8.19 4.40
N ILE A 98 -5.18 7.46 3.39
CA ILE A 98 -3.77 7.29 3.06
C ILE A 98 -3.11 8.62 2.65
N PHE A 99 -3.82 9.45 1.88
CA PHE A 99 -3.27 10.65 1.23
C PHE A 99 -3.70 12.00 1.85
N ILE A 100 -4.40 12.00 2.99
CA ILE A 100 -4.93 13.24 3.60
C ILE A 100 -3.88 14.20 4.16
N ASP A 101 -2.63 13.76 4.32
CA ASP A 101 -1.55 14.59 4.87
C ASP A 101 -0.49 15.01 3.82
N CYS A 102 -0.89 15.18 2.55
CA CYS A 102 -0.03 15.68 1.47
C CYS A 102 -0.45 17.08 0.99
#